data_AF-A0A2A4WXN9-F1
#
_entry.id   AF-A0A2A4WXN9-F1
#
_cell.length_a   1.000
_cell.length_b   1.000
_cell.length_c   1.000
_cell.angle_alpha   90.00
_cell.angle_beta   90.00
_cell.angle_gamma   90.00
#
_symmetry.space_group_name_H-M   'P 1'
#
loop_
_entity.id
_entity.type
_entity.pdbx_description
1 polymer ?
#
loop_
_entity_poly.entity_id
_entity_poly.type
_entity_poly.pdbx_seq_one_letter_code
_entity_poly.pdbx_strand_id
1 'polypeptide(L)'
;MGRNIRRSIDVGLTGLGIGVIFTAVLLSSSLTIQMQLPIALVGVLLMEAGVWGLASKIFPSERRYIDLRKEGDYIIQLIRQLNAAAVARERGADVDGRFQATLDEMHDSIKRMAELASRESGPQATSA
;
A
#
# COMPACT_ATOMS: atom_id res chain seq x y z
N MET A 1 4.22 1.44 3.50
CA MET A 1 4.70 2.84 3.58
C MET A 1 3.56 3.81 3.90
N GLY A 2 3.76 4.74 4.85
CA GLY A 2 2.82 5.83 5.08
C GLY A 2 2.76 6.78 3.87
N ARG A 3 1.61 7.43 3.64
CA ARG A 3 1.38 8.38 2.53
C ARG A 3 2.48 9.45 2.43
N ASN A 4 3.11 9.79 3.54
CA ASN A 4 4.17 10.80 3.66
C ASN A 4 5.51 10.38 3.02
N ILE A 5 5.84 9.09 2.98
CA ILE A 5 7.12 8.62 2.42
C ILE A 5 7.12 8.72 0.88
N ARG A 6 6.01 8.36 0.23
CA ARG A 6 5.88 8.50 -1.24
C ARG A 6 5.91 9.94 -1.67
N ARG A 7 5.15 10.80 -0.97
CA ARG A 7 5.18 12.24 -1.21
C ARG A 7 6.58 12.82 -0.99
N SER A 8 7.32 12.33 0.01
CA SER A 8 8.71 12.75 0.24
C SER A 8 9.66 12.28 -0.86
N ILE A 9 9.44 11.09 -1.44
CA ILE A 9 10.24 10.57 -2.56
C ILE A 9 9.94 11.36 -3.83
N ASP A 10 8.67 11.58 -4.16
CA ASP A 10 8.26 12.34 -5.36
C ASP A 10 8.75 13.80 -5.26
N VAL A 11 8.59 14.46 -4.10
CA VAL A 11 9.12 15.80 -3.85
C VAL A 11 10.65 15.83 -3.89
N GLY A 12 11.30 14.79 -3.35
CA GLY A 12 12.76 14.64 -3.42
C GLY A 12 13.25 14.48 -4.86
N LEU A 13 12.54 13.70 -5.68
CA LEU A 13 12.87 13.45 -7.08
C LEU A 13 12.72 14.73 -7.93
N THR A 14 11.65 15.48 -7.72
CA THR A 14 11.46 16.81 -8.34
C THR A 14 12.55 17.79 -7.89
N GLY A 15 12.86 17.84 -6.59
CA GLY A 15 13.95 18.69 -6.07
C GLY A 15 15.32 18.32 -6.64
N LEU A 16 15.59 17.04 -6.83
CA LEU A 16 16.82 16.54 -7.45
C LEU A 16 16.89 16.94 -8.93
N GLY A 17 15.79 16.81 -9.68
CA GLY A 17 15.70 17.28 -11.07
C GLY A 17 16.01 18.77 -11.20
N ILE A 18 15.43 19.61 -10.32
CA ILE A 18 15.73 21.05 -10.26
C ILE A 18 17.22 21.29 -9.98
N GLY A 19 17.80 20.58 -9.01
CA GLY A 19 19.22 20.70 -8.68
C GLY A 19 20.15 20.34 -9.83
N VAL A 20 19.81 19.29 -10.60
CA VAL A 20 20.57 18.87 -11.79
C VAL A 20 20.52 19.94 -12.88
N ILE A 21 19.33 20.50 -13.16
CA ILE A 21 19.17 21.59 -14.14
C ILE A 21 19.99 22.82 -13.72
N PHE A 22 19.87 23.24 -12.46
CA PHE A 22 20.63 24.38 -11.93
C PHE A 22 22.14 24.16 -12.04
N THR A 23 22.62 22.96 -11.71
CA THR A 23 24.04 22.61 -11.81
C THR A 23 24.53 22.67 -13.25
N ALA A 24 23.73 22.17 -14.21
CA ALA A 24 24.05 22.24 -15.62
C ALA A 24 24.12 23.69 -16.15
N VAL A 25 23.27 24.58 -15.62
CA VAL A 25 23.28 26.01 -15.98
C VAL A 25 24.46 26.73 -15.34
N LEU A 26 24.75 26.50 -14.06
CA LEU A 26 25.86 27.14 -13.34
C LEU A 26 27.23 26.73 -13.89
N LEU A 27 27.36 25.48 -14.35
CA LEU A 27 28.58 24.97 -14.98
C LEU A 27 28.60 25.16 -16.50
N SER A 28 27.68 25.95 -17.07
CA SER A 28 27.61 26.19 -18.52
C SER A 28 28.88 26.80 -19.11
N SER A 29 29.65 27.54 -18.32
CA SER A 29 30.97 28.06 -18.73
C SER A 29 32.06 27.00 -18.80
N SER A 30 31.86 25.87 -18.11
CA SER A 30 32.82 24.77 -17.97
C SER A 30 32.42 23.52 -18.76
N LEU A 31 31.15 23.42 -19.16
CA LEU A 31 30.59 22.29 -19.90
C LEU A 31 30.37 22.69 -21.36
N THR A 32 30.80 21.85 -22.28
CA THR A 32 30.44 22.00 -23.69
C THR A 32 28.94 21.73 -23.88
N ILE A 33 28.33 22.40 -24.85
CA ILE A 33 26.88 22.28 -25.16
C ILE A 33 26.46 20.81 -25.35
N GLN A 34 27.34 20.00 -25.94
CA GLN A 34 27.11 18.56 -26.16
C GLN A 34 26.95 17.76 -24.85
N MET A 35 27.57 18.21 -23.76
CA MET A 35 27.45 17.59 -22.44
C MET A 35 26.34 18.26 -21.60
N GLN A 36 26.15 19.57 -21.75
CA GLN A 36 25.13 20.31 -21.02
C GLN A 36 23.70 19.88 -21.40
N LEU A 37 23.45 19.68 -22.70
CA LEU A 37 22.13 19.32 -23.23
C LEU A 37 21.59 17.99 -22.65
N PRO A 38 22.32 16.85 -22.68
CA PRO A 38 21.81 15.61 -22.09
C PRO A 38 21.65 15.69 -20.57
N ILE A 39 22.50 16.43 -19.87
CA ILE A 39 22.37 16.61 -18.40
C ILE A 39 21.10 17.39 -18.05
N ALA A 40 20.83 18.48 -18.76
CA ALA A 40 19.60 19.25 -18.58
C ALA A 40 18.37 18.41 -18.90
N LEU A 41 18.42 17.60 -19.97
CA LEU A 41 17.34 16.71 -20.36
C LEU A 41 17.06 15.62 -19.30
N VAL A 42 18.10 15.04 -18.71
CA VAL A 42 17.96 14.13 -17.56
C VAL A 42 17.34 14.83 -16.36
N GLY A 43 17.72 16.08 -16.07
CA GLY A 43 17.12 16.88 -15.02
C GLY A 43 15.62 17.11 -15.22
N VAL A 44 15.19 17.39 -16.46
CA VAL A 44 13.77 17.53 -16.83
C VAL A 44 13.02 16.21 -16.68
N LEU A 45 13.58 15.10 -17.15
CA LEU A 45 12.95 13.78 -17.01
C LEU A 45 12.79 13.36 -15.55
N LEU A 46 13.77 13.66 -14.70
CA LEU A 46 13.67 13.43 -13.25
C LEU A 46 12.58 14.31 -12.61
N MET A 47 12.46 15.56 -13.05
CA MET A 47 11.41 16.47 -12.59
C MET A 47 10.01 15.94 -12.94
N GLU A 48 9.80 15.58 -14.21
CA GLU A 48 8.54 15.02 -14.72
C GLU A 48 8.18 13.68 -14.04
N ALA A 49 9.17 12.81 -13.80
CA ALA A 49 8.96 11.56 -13.09
C ALA A 49 8.46 11.77 -11.64
N GLY A 50 8.95 12.81 -10.96
CA GLY A 50 8.45 13.18 -9.63
C GLY A 50 7.01 13.72 -9.67
N VAL A 51 6.69 14.56 -10.65
CA VAL A 51 5.35 15.16 -10.81
C VAL A 51 4.30 14.11 -11.19
N TRP A 52 4.67 13.14 -12.03
CA TRP A 52 3.80 12.02 -12.42
C TRP A 52 3.55 11.01 -11.29
N GLY A 53 4.18 11.20 -10.12
CA GLY A 53 4.01 10.33 -8.96
C GLY A 53 4.48 8.90 -9.25
N LEU A 54 5.61 8.74 -9.95
CA LEU A 54 6.13 7.43 -10.38
C LEU A 54 6.32 6.48 -9.18
N ALA A 55 6.63 6.99 -7.99
CA ALA A 55 6.74 6.19 -6.77
C ALA A 55 5.42 5.52 -6.37
N SER A 56 4.27 6.14 -6.68
CA SER A 56 2.95 5.55 -6.42
C SER A 56 2.61 4.41 -7.38
N LYS A 57 3.18 4.43 -8.59
CA LYS A 57 2.95 3.45 -9.65
C LYS A 57 3.91 2.25 -9.55
N ILE A 58 5.16 2.50 -9.14
CA ILE A 58 6.19 1.47 -8.96
C ILE A 58 6.09 0.79 -7.59
N PHE A 59 5.65 1.51 -6.55
CA PHE A 59 5.39 0.95 -5.22
C PHE A 59 3.89 1.01 -4.88
N PRO A 60 3.06 0.19 -5.56
CA PRO A 60 1.65 0.06 -5.23
C PRO A 60 1.52 -0.33 -3.77
N SER A 61 0.56 0.30 -3.09
CA SER A 61 0.37 0.16 -1.65
C SER A 61 0.05 -1.28 -1.24
N GLU A 62 1.05 -2.05 -0.84
CA GLU A 62 0.83 -3.32 -0.15
C GLU A 62 -0.07 -3.13 1.08
N ARG A 63 0.05 -1.97 1.76
CA ARG A 63 -0.85 -1.55 2.87
C ARG A 63 -2.33 -1.51 2.52
N ARG A 64 -2.73 -1.43 1.25
CA ARG A 64 -4.14 -1.38 0.87
C ARG A 64 -4.85 -2.72 1.11
N TYR A 65 -4.10 -3.82 1.04
CA TYR A 65 -4.63 -5.17 1.27
C TYR A 65 -4.21 -5.78 2.61
N ILE A 66 -3.38 -5.11 3.42
CA ILE A 66 -2.86 -5.71 4.67
C ILE A 66 -3.99 -6.00 5.66
N ASP A 67 -4.94 -5.09 5.82
CA ASP A 67 -5.95 -5.24 6.87
C ASP A 67 -7.00 -6.28 6.47
N LEU A 68 -7.42 -6.31 5.19
CA LEU A 68 -8.29 -7.37 4.67
C LEU A 68 -7.60 -8.74 4.68
N ARG A 69 -6.29 -8.79 4.35
CA ARG A 69 -5.51 -10.02 4.38
C ARG A 69 -5.30 -10.55 5.79
N LYS A 70 -5.04 -9.67 6.77
CA LYS A 70 -4.96 -10.04 8.19
C LYS A 70 -6.28 -10.62 8.69
N GLU A 71 -7.41 -10.01 8.34
CA GLU A 71 -8.73 -10.56 8.70
C GLU A 71 -9.00 -11.90 8.00
N GLY A 72 -8.55 -12.07 6.76
CA GLY A 72 -8.58 -13.35 6.04
C GLY A 72 -7.76 -14.45 6.72
N ASP A 73 -6.54 -14.14 7.14
CA ASP A 73 -5.68 -15.08 7.88
C ASP A 73 -6.31 -15.46 9.23
N TYR A 74 -6.98 -14.51 9.90
CA TYR A 74 -7.72 -14.74 11.14
C TYR A 74 -8.93 -15.65 10.94
N ILE A 75 -9.73 -15.47 9.86
CA ILE A 75 -10.81 -16.40 9.51
C ILE A 75 -10.31 -17.83 9.33
N ILE A 76 -9.15 -18.04 8.70
CA ILE A 76 -8.59 -19.38 8.53
C ILE A 76 -8.28 -20.03 9.88
N GLN A 77 -7.83 -19.25 10.87
CA GLN A 77 -7.63 -19.74 12.23
C GLN A 77 -8.95 -20.10 12.91
N LEU A 78 -9.98 -19.25 12.77
CA LEU A 78 -11.31 -19.53 13.33
C LEU A 78 -11.94 -20.79 12.74
N ILE A 79 -11.78 -21.06 11.43
CA ILE A 79 -12.25 -22.31 10.81
C ILE A 79 -11.63 -23.54 11.49
N ARG A 80 -10.33 -23.49 11.80
CA ARG A 80 -9.62 -24.58 12.50
C ARG A 80 -10.13 -24.74 13.93
N GLN A 81 -10.34 -23.62 14.63
CA GLN A 81 -10.88 -23.63 15.99
C GLN A 81 -12.32 -24.16 16.03
N LEU A 82 -13.14 -23.78 15.06
CA LEU A 82 -14.52 -24.25 14.95
C LEU A 82 -14.57 -25.75 14.72
N ASN A 83 -13.72 -26.27 13.84
CA ASN A 83 -13.61 -27.71 13.60
C ASN A 83 -13.18 -28.46 14.88
N ALA A 84 -12.15 -27.95 15.58
CA ALA A 84 -11.73 -28.54 16.85
C ALA A 84 -12.85 -28.52 17.91
N ALA A 85 -13.61 -27.43 17.98
CA ALA A 85 -14.76 -27.31 18.88
C ALA A 85 -15.92 -28.23 18.47
N ALA A 86 -16.17 -28.41 17.17
CA ALA A 86 -17.19 -29.34 16.65
C ALA A 86 -16.87 -30.79 17.03
N VAL A 87 -15.63 -31.22 16.85
CA VAL A 87 -15.16 -32.55 17.25
C VAL A 87 -15.25 -32.73 18.78
N ALA A 88 -14.90 -31.71 19.55
CA ALA A 88 -15.05 -31.76 21.01
C ALA A 88 -16.53 -31.87 21.44
N ARG A 89 -17.42 -31.13 20.77
CA ARG A 89 -18.86 -31.15 21.02
C ARG A 89 -19.48 -32.50 20.70
N GLU A 90 -19.11 -33.11 19.57
CA GLU A 90 -19.54 -34.45 19.19
C GLU A 90 -19.12 -35.51 20.23
N ARG A 91 -17.94 -35.34 20.83
CA ARG A 91 -17.42 -36.22 21.89
C ARG A 91 -17.98 -35.89 23.28
N GLY A 92 -18.91 -34.94 23.41
CA GLY A 92 -19.46 -34.50 24.70
C GLY A 92 -18.48 -33.73 25.59
N ALA A 93 -17.36 -33.27 25.02
CA ALA A 93 -16.28 -32.55 25.72
C ALA A 93 -16.31 -31.03 25.48
N ASP A 94 -17.40 -30.49 24.92
CA ASP A 94 -17.63 -29.05 24.80
C ASP A 94 -18.31 -28.51 26.06
N VAL A 95 -17.51 -28.35 27.11
CA VAL A 95 -17.97 -27.97 28.45
C VAL A 95 -18.34 -26.47 28.53
N ASP A 96 -17.68 -25.63 27.72
CA ASP A 96 -17.75 -24.17 27.87
C ASP A 96 -18.48 -23.47 26.71
N GLY A 97 -19.19 -24.22 25.86
CA GLY A 97 -19.86 -23.65 24.68
C GLY A 97 -18.89 -23.05 23.66
N ARG A 98 -17.67 -23.60 23.56
CA ARG A 98 -16.60 -23.09 22.69
C ARG A 98 -16.99 -23.11 21.23
N PHE A 99 -17.84 -24.06 20.84
CA PHE A 99 -18.39 -24.13 19.50
C PHE A 99 -19.21 -22.87 19.16
N GLN A 100 -20.13 -22.48 20.05
CA GLN A 100 -20.97 -21.31 19.82
C GLN A 100 -20.15 -20.01 19.86
N ALA A 101 -19.24 -19.88 20.81
CA ALA A 101 -18.35 -18.72 20.89
C ALA A 101 -17.50 -18.55 19.63
N THR A 102 -16.97 -19.65 19.06
CA THR A 102 -16.19 -19.60 17.82
C THR A 102 -17.05 -19.26 16.61
N LEU A 103 -18.30 -19.76 16.56
CA LEU A 103 -19.26 -19.39 15.51
C LEU A 103 -19.61 -17.90 15.55
N ASP A 104 -19.83 -17.34 16.73
CA ASP A 104 -20.17 -15.92 16.88
C ASP A 104 -19.00 -15.04 16.43
N GLU A 105 -17.77 -15.38 16.84
CA GLU A 105 -16.56 -14.69 16.41
C GLU A 105 -16.32 -14.78 14.89
N MET A 106 -16.67 -15.91 14.26
CA MET A 106 -16.63 -16.03 12.79
C MET A 106 -17.59 -15.07 12.10
N HIS A 107 -18.82 -14.92 12.61
CA HIS A 107 -19.78 -13.97 12.04
C HIS A 107 -19.26 -12.53 12.17
N ASP A 108 -18.69 -12.17 13.30
CA ASP A 108 -18.14 -10.84 13.50
C ASP A 108 -16.90 -10.58 12.63
N SER A 109 -16.06 -11.59 12.41
CA SER A 109 -14.94 -11.49 11.47
C SER A 109 -15.41 -11.26 10.02
N ILE A 110 -16.48 -11.94 9.58
CA ILE A 110 -17.09 -11.70 8.26
C ILE A 110 -17.65 -10.28 8.15
N LYS A 111 -18.30 -9.75 9.21
CA LYS A 111 -18.78 -8.35 9.23
C LYS A 111 -17.61 -7.36 9.09
N ARG A 112 -16.52 -7.58 9.82
CA ARG A 112 -15.29 -6.76 9.70
C ARG A 112 -14.70 -6.84 8.29
N MET A 113 -14.67 -8.02 7.69
CA MET A 113 -14.21 -8.21 6.32
C MET A 113 -15.06 -7.44 5.30
N ALA A 114 -16.39 -7.45 5.46
CA ALA A 114 -17.31 -6.68 4.63
C ALA A 114 -17.11 -5.16 4.79
N GLU A 115 -16.88 -4.68 6.02
CA GLU A 115 -16.57 -3.27 6.28
C GLU A 115 -15.23 -2.87 5.62
N LEU A 116 -14.19 -3.67 5.79
CA LEU A 116 -12.87 -3.45 5.19
C LEU A 116 -12.96 -3.40 3.65
N ALA A 117 -13.70 -4.34 3.04
CA ALA A 117 -13.91 -4.38 1.59
C ALA A 117 -14.75 -3.20 1.07
N SER A 118 -15.75 -2.73 1.84
CA SER A 118 -16.55 -1.55 1.50
C SER A 118 -15.74 -0.24 1.54
N ARG A 119 -14.88 -0.10 2.56
CA ARG A 119 -13.96 1.04 2.68
C ARG A 119 -12.92 1.06 1.55
N GLU A 120 -12.58 -0.11 1.02
CA GLU A 120 -11.66 -0.27 -0.10
C GLU A 120 -12.32 0.03 -1.46
N SER A 121 -13.63 -0.15 -1.58
CA SER A 121 -14.44 0.14 -2.78
C SER A 121 -14.94 1.59 -2.86
N GLY A 122 -14.68 2.41 -1.83
CA GLY A 122 -15.03 3.83 -1.79
C GLY A 122 -14.32 4.65 -2.87
N PRO A 123 -14.95 5.73 -3.38
CA PRO A 123 -14.78 6.15 -4.77
C PRO A 123 -13.39 6.71 -5.06
N GLN A 124 -12.74 6.15 -6.09
CA GLN A 124 -12.07 6.97 -7.10
C GLN A 124 -13.15 7.84 -7.76
N ALA A 125 -13.59 8.88 -7.06
CA ALA A 125 -14.33 9.96 -7.68
C ALA A 125 -13.28 10.80 -8.42
N THR A 126 -13.22 10.59 -9.73
CA THR A 126 -13.01 11.64 -10.75
C THR A 126 -12.05 12.78 -10.40
N SER A 127 -10.88 12.72 -11.02
CA SER A 127 -10.19 13.90 -11.59
C SER A 127 -9.37 13.34 -12.77
N ALA A 128 -9.91 13.35 -13.99
CA ALA A 128 -9.90 14.50 -14.91
C ALA A 128 -8.46 14.97 -15.16
#